data_AF-A0A6G1RY11-F1
#
_entry.id   AF-A0A6G1RY11-F1
#
_cell.length_a   1.000
_cell.length_b   1.000
_cell.length_c   1.000
_cell.angle_alpha   90.00
_cell.angle_beta   90.00
_cell.angle_gamma   90.00
#
_symmetry.space_group_name_H-M   'P 1'
#
loop_
_entity.id
_entity.type
_entity.pdbx_description
1 polymer ?
#
loop_
_entity_poly.entity_id
_entity_poly.type
_entity_poly.pdbx_seq_one_letter_code
_entity_poly.pdbx_strand_id
1 'polypeptide(L)'
;MNFIVLGQVGYKSPESNSTAAYDYAALYAELDAVTQCDLENIPAFASTFFPVLYSLLFVTGLVGNALVVWVLIVFKKVKAMTDVYLLNLAISDLLFVFSLPFL
;
A
#
# COMPACT_ATOMS: atom_id res chain seq x y z
N MET A 1 -24.29 -68.20 -16.28
CA MET A 1 -25.10 -66.99 -16.54
C MET A 1 -25.54 -66.47 -15.18
N ASN A 2 -25.12 -65.34 -14.63
CA ASN A 2 -24.54 -64.15 -15.21
C ASN A 2 -23.53 -63.54 -14.23
N PHE A 3 -22.33 -63.35 -14.76
CA PHE A 3 -21.20 -62.62 -14.22
C PHE A 3 -21.44 -61.12 -14.50
N ILE A 4 -22.30 -60.43 -13.73
CA ILE A 4 -22.39 -58.95 -13.79
C ILE A 4 -22.84 -58.41 -12.44
N VAL A 5 -21.97 -58.45 -11.43
CA VAL A 5 -22.02 -57.46 -10.33
C VAL A 5 -20.59 -57.08 -9.95
N LEU A 6 -19.74 -56.79 -10.94
CA LEU A 6 -18.55 -55.95 -10.75
C LEU A 6 -18.96 -54.47 -10.77
N GLY A 7 -19.95 -54.12 -9.94
CA GLY A 7 -20.51 -52.77 -9.82
C GLY A 7 -20.46 -52.23 -8.39
N GLN A 8 -19.73 -52.89 -7.49
CA GLN A 8 -19.60 -52.49 -6.09
C GLN A 8 -18.16 -52.07 -5.73
N VAL A 9 -17.35 -51.66 -6.70
CA VAL A 9 -16.33 -50.63 -6.41
C VAL A 9 -17.04 -49.28 -6.48
N GLY A 10 -18.02 -49.10 -5.59
CA GLY A 10 -18.46 -47.77 -5.24
C GLY A 10 -17.24 -47.10 -4.64
N TYR A 11 -16.70 -46.09 -5.32
CA TYR A 11 -15.92 -45.09 -4.61
C TYR A 11 -16.78 -44.70 -3.42
N LYS A 12 -16.35 -45.06 -2.20
CA LYS A 12 -17.00 -44.57 -0.99
C LYS A 12 -16.76 -43.08 -1.02
N SER A 13 -17.74 -42.36 -1.58
CA SER A 13 -17.88 -40.92 -1.41
C SER A 13 -17.58 -40.65 0.05
N PRO A 14 -16.75 -39.63 0.38
CA PRO A 14 -16.42 -39.36 1.77
C PRO A 14 -17.76 -39.27 2.49
N GLU A 15 -17.91 -40.16 3.48
CA GLU A 15 -19.05 -40.16 4.37
C GLU A 15 -19.14 -38.74 4.89
N SER A 16 -20.17 -38.00 4.48
CA SER A 16 -20.41 -36.66 5.00
C SER A 16 -20.87 -36.81 6.44
N ASN A 17 -19.97 -37.27 7.31
CA ASN A 17 -20.15 -37.14 8.74
C ASN A 17 -20.15 -35.64 8.97
N SER A 18 -21.37 -35.13 9.18
CA SER A 18 -21.67 -33.71 9.30
C SER A 18 -20.73 -33.06 10.33
N THR A 19 -20.32 -33.84 11.34
CA THR A 19 -19.34 -33.52 12.37
C THR A 19 -18.02 -32.97 11.85
N ALA A 20 -17.41 -33.56 10.81
CA ALA A 20 -16.10 -33.11 10.32
C ALA A 20 -16.21 -31.76 9.58
N ALA A 21 -17.27 -31.55 8.80
CA ALA A 21 -17.51 -30.29 8.10
C ALA A 21 -17.74 -29.13 9.07
N TYR A 22 -18.44 -29.37 10.19
CA TYR A 22 -18.61 -28.37 11.26
C TYR A 22 -17.29 -28.06 11.98
N ASP A 23 -16.41 -29.06 12.15
CA ASP A 23 -15.13 -28.90 12.84
C ASP A 23 -14.13 -28.06 12.01
N TYR A 24 -14.06 -28.30 10.70
CA TYR A 24 -13.27 -27.44 9.79
C TYR A 24 -13.82 -26.01 9.77
N ALA A 25 -15.15 -25.85 9.68
CA ALA A 25 -15.78 -24.53 9.68
C ALA A 25 -15.53 -23.76 10.99
N ALA A 26 -15.55 -24.44 12.13
CA ALA A 26 -15.21 -23.85 13.44
C ALA A 26 -13.74 -23.46 13.52
N LEU A 27 -12.82 -24.29 13.02
CA LEU A 27 -11.40 -23.99 12.95
C LEU A 27 -11.09 -22.78 12.04
N TYR A 28 -11.79 -22.65 10.90
CA TYR A 28 -11.69 -21.47 10.04
C TYR A 28 -12.28 -20.22 10.68
N ALA A 29 -13.40 -20.34 11.40
CA ALA A 29 -13.99 -19.22 12.13
C ALA A 29 -13.09 -18.73 13.28
N GLU A 30 -12.40 -19.64 13.95
CA GLU A 30 -11.42 -19.32 14.99
C GLU A 30 -10.14 -18.72 14.39
N LEU A 31 -9.70 -19.21 13.22
CA LEU A 31 -8.61 -18.61 12.45
C LEU A 31 -8.98 -17.21 11.95
N ASP A 32 -10.19 -16.98 11.45
CA ASP A 32 -10.67 -15.67 11.00
C ASP A 32 -10.71 -14.67 12.17
N ALA A 33 -11.17 -15.13 13.34
CA ALA A 33 -11.15 -14.34 14.58
C ALA A 33 -9.73 -14.01 15.07
N VAL A 34 -8.76 -14.92 14.88
CA VAL A 34 -7.33 -14.67 15.20
C VAL A 34 -6.63 -13.84 14.12
N THR A 35 -7.07 -13.95 12.86
CA THR A 35 -6.56 -13.15 11.72
C THR A 35 -7.11 -11.72 11.77
N GLN A 36 -8.22 -11.51 12.50
CA GLN A 36 -8.75 -10.21 12.89
C GLN A 36 -7.99 -9.58 14.08
N CYS A 37 -6.73 -9.98 14.31
CA CYS A 37 -5.81 -9.24 15.16
C CYS A 37 -5.04 -8.19 14.34
N ASP A 38 -5.38 -6.92 14.56
CA ASP A 38 -4.58 -5.71 14.28
C ASP A 38 -4.27 -5.32 12.83
N LEU A 39 -5.08 -5.73 11.84
CA LEU A 39 -5.04 -5.06 10.52
C LEU A 39 -6.02 -3.88 10.43
N GLU A 40 -6.86 -3.63 11.44
CA GLU A 40 -7.86 -2.54 11.41
C GLU A 40 -7.39 -1.27 12.16
N ASN A 41 -6.49 -1.41 13.14
CA ASN A 41 -5.97 -0.27 13.91
C ASN A 41 -4.76 0.43 13.25
N ILE A 42 -4.03 -0.28 12.38
CA ILE A 42 -2.93 0.28 11.58
C ILE A 42 -3.42 1.17 10.41
N PRO A 43 -4.48 0.83 9.65
CA PRO A 43 -4.93 1.65 8.52
C PRO A 43 -5.57 2.97 8.93
N ALA A 44 -6.15 3.12 10.13
CA ALA A 44 -6.80 4.37 10.52
C ALA A 44 -5.78 5.51 10.71
N PHE A 45 -4.69 5.22 11.42
CA PHE A 45 -3.59 6.17 11.60
C PHE A 45 -2.86 6.41 10.28
N ALA A 46 -2.51 5.34 9.55
CA ALA A 46 -1.86 5.44 8.25
C ALA A 46 -2.68 6.26 7.24
N SER A 47 -3.97 5.97 7.10
CA SER A 47 -4.88 6.63 6.15
C SER A 47 -5.04 8.12 6.41
N THR A 48 -4.85 8.57 7.65
CA THR A 48 -4.90 10.00 7.99
C THR A 48 -3.51 10.63 7.89
N PHE A 49 -2.49 9.91 8.33
CA PHE A 49 -1.12 10.41 8.44
C PHE A 49 -0.44 10.57 7.07
N PHE A 50 -0.59 9.60 6.17
CA PHE A 50 -0.04 9.67 4.83
C PHE A 50 -0.49 10.92 4.05
N PRO A 51 -1.81 11.21 3.90
CA PRO A 51 -2.24 12.41 3.17
C PRO A 51 -1.83 13.71 3.86
N VAL A 52 -1.79 13.76 5.19
CA VAL A 52 -1.33 14.94 5.93
C VAL A 52 0.16 15.18 5.70
N LEU A 53 0.99 14.14 5.77
CA LEU A 53 2.42 14.25 5.47
C LEU A 53 2.66 14.63 4.02
N TYR A 54 1.97 14.01 3.06
CA TYR A 54 2.11 14.37 1.65
C TYR A 54 1.70 15.81 1.39
N SER A 55 0.63 16.31 2.01
CA SER A 55 0.25 17.72 1.92
C SER A 55 1.30 18.65 2.54
N LEU A 56 1.88 18.29 3.70
CA LEU A 56 2.93 19.08 4.34
C LEU A 56 4.19 19.13 3.50
N LEU A 57 4.62 17.99 2.95
CA LEU A 57 5.77 17.90 2.05
C LEU A 57 5.52 18.68 0.74
N PHE A 58 4.29 18.62 0.23
CA PHE A 58 3.88 19.41 -0.94
C PHE A 58 4.00 20.91 -0.68
N VAL A 59 3.38 21.41 0.40
CA VAL A 59 3.41 22.85 0.73
C VAL A 59 4.82 23.30 1.08
N THR A 60 5.52 22.55 1.93
CA THR A 60 6.89 22.90 2.37
C THR A 60 7.87 22.84 1.20
N GLY A 61 7.75 21.84 0.33
CA GLY A 61 8.55 21.69 -0.88
C GLY A 61 8.29 22.80 -1.90
N LEU A 62 7.02 23.18 -2.13
CA LEU A 62 6.67 24.31 -2.99
C LEU A 62 7.20 25.63 -2.43
N VAL A 63 6.87 25.96 -1.18
CA VAL A 63 7.25 27.24 -0.58
C VAL A 63 8.76 27.35 -0.43
N GLY A 64 9.43 26.31 0.07
CA GLY A 64 10.88 26.30 0.27
C GLY A 64 11.65 26.42 -1.05
N ASN A 65 11.34 25.56 -2.02
CA ASN A 65 12.07 25.56 -3.29
C ASN A 65 11.72 26.76 -4.17
N ALA A 66 10.46 27.21 -4.18
CA ALA A 66 10.09 28.44 -4.89
C ALA A 66 10.76 29.68 -4.28
N LEU A 67 10.90 29.75 -2.95
CA LEU A 67 11.58 30.86 -2.29
C LEU A 67 13.08 30.87 -2.63
N VAL A 68 13.73 29.72 -2.70
CA VAL A 68 15.14 29.61 -3.14
C VAL A 68 15.29 30.11 -4.57
N VAL A 69 14.43 29.66 -5.49
CA VAL A 69 14.47 30.11 -6.90
C VAL A 69 14.19 31.62 -6.99
N TRP A 70 13.19 32.12 -6.26
CA TRP A 70 12.85 33.53 -6.22
C TRP A 70 14.01 34.39 -5.72
N VAL A 71 14.61 34.01 -4.59
CA VAL A 71 15.77 34.70 -4.02
C VAL A 71 16.96 34.64 -4.97
N LEU A 72 17.22 33.49 -5.62
CA LEU A 72 18.30 33.38 -6.59
C LEU A 72 18.07 34.31 -7.79
N ILE A 73 16.87 34.38 -8.36
CA ILE A 73 16.56 35.26 -9.48
C ILE A 73 16.68 36.74 -9.09
N VAL A 74 16.19 37.11 -7.91
CA VAL A 74 16.14 38.51 -7.44
C VAL A 74 17.51 38.99 -6.94
N PHE A 75 18.24 38.17 -6.19
CA PHE A 75 19.51 38.57 -5.55
C PHE A 75 20.76 38.20 -6.36
N LYS A 76 20.70 37.19 -7.24
CA LYS A 76 21.86 36.74 -8.02
C LYS A 76 21.54 36.74 -9.51
N LYS A 77 22.20 37.62 -10.27
CA LYS A 77 22.33 37.44 -11.72
C LYS A 77 23.22 36.22 -11.98
N VAL A 78 22.60 35.03 -12.01
CA VAL A 78 23.12 33.71 -12.44
C VAL A 78 24.49 33.78 -13.12
N LYS A 79 25.56 33.62 -12.32
CA LYS A 79 26.95 33.55 -12.81
C LYS A 79 27.83 32.57 -12.03
N ALA A 80 27.41 32.11 -10.85
CA ALA A 80 28.22 31.20 -10.03
C ALA A 80 27.77 29.74 -10.21
N MET A 81 28.74 28.81 -10.23
CA MET A 81 28.48 27.36 -10.33
C MET A 81 27.52 26.86 -9.23
N THR A 82 27.56 27.48 -8.05
CA THR A 82 26.67 27.19 -6.92
C THR A 82 25.20 27.46 -7.24
N ASP A 83 24.89 28.46 -8.06
CA ASP A 83 23.50 28.84 -8.37
C ASP A 83 22.84 27.78 -9.28
N VAL A 84 23.61 27.17 -10.19
CA VAL A 84 23.16 26.06 -11.03
C VAL A 84 22.86 24.83 -10.19
N TYR A 85 23.70 24.53 -9.20
CA TYR A 85 23.49 23.40 -8.29
C TYR A 85 22.21 23.59 -7.45
N LEU A 86 21.98 24.81 -6.93
CA LEU A 86 20.77 25.15 -6.18
C LEU A 86 19.50 25.13 -7.04
N LEU A 87 19.60 25.57 -8.30
CA LEU A 87 18.49 25.50 -9.25
C LEU A 87 18.15 24.04 -9.60
N ASN A 88 19.16 23.19 -9.78
CA ASN A 88 18.96 21.77 -10.07
C ASN A 88 18.36 21.02 -8.87
N LEU A 89 18.75 21.40 -7.64
CA LEU A 89 18.13 20.91 -6.40
C LEU A 89 16.64 21.29 -6.34
N ALA A 90 16.32 22.57 -6.57
CA ALA A 90 14.94 23.06 -6.57
C ALA A 90 14.06 22.38 -7.63
N ILE A 91 14.61 22.13 -8.84
CA ILE A 91 13.90 21.39 -9.90
C ILE A 91 13.65 19.94 -9.49
N SER A 92 14.63 19.27 -8.91
CA SER A 92 14.49 17.89 -8.42
C SER A 92 13.39 17.78 -7.36
N ASP A 93 13.35 18.72 -6.41
CA ASP A 93 12.34 18.75 -5.36
C ASP A 93 10.94 19.07 -5.91
N LEU A 94 10.83 19.98 -6.87
CA LEU A 94 9.56 20.27 -7.57
C LEU A 94 9.04 19.03 -8.31
N LEU A 95 9.91 18.28 -8.99
CA LEU A 95 9.54 17.03 -9.69
C LEU A 95 9.12 15.93 -8.72
N PHE A 96 9.79 15.82 -7.56
CA PHE A 96 9.38 14.88 -6.52
C PHE A 96 7.98 15.23 -5.98
N VAL A 97 7.74 16.50 -5.68
CA VAL A 97 6.43 16.99 -5.23
C VAL A 97 5.33 16.80 -6.28
N PHE A 98 5.66 16.96 -7.58
CA PHE A 98 4.71 16.73 -8.67
C PHE A 98 4.38 15.25 -8.89
N SER A 99 5.26 14.35 -8.44
CA SER A 99 5.06 12.90 -8.54
C SER A 99 4.21 12.34 -7.40
N LEU A 100 4.11 13.05 -6.27
CA LEU A 100 3.25 12.69 -5.13
C LEU A 100 1.76 12.46 -5.48
N PRO A 101 1.07 13.27 -6.30
CA PRO A 101 -0.32 12.98 -6.68
C PRO A 101 -0.48 11.76 -7.60
N PHE A 102 0.60 11.25 -8.20
CA PHE A 102 0.60 10.05 -9.03
C PHE A 102 1.06 8.79 -8.29
N LEU A 103 1.57 8.94 -7.06
CA LEU A 103 2.10 7.88 -6.22
C LEU A 103 1.11 7.53 -5.09
#